data_AF-A0A2E7QH76-F1
#
_entry.id   AF-A0A2E7QH76-F1
#
_cell.length_a   1.000
_cell.length_b   1.000
_cell.length_c   1.000
_cell.angle_alpha   90.00
_cell.angle_beta   90.00
_cell.angle_gamma   90.00
#
_symmetry.space_group_name_H-M   'P 1'
#
loop_
_entity.id
_entity.type
_entity.pdbx_description
1 polymer ?
#
loop_
_entity_poly.entity_id
_entity_poly.type
_entity_poly.pdbx_seq_one_letter_code
_entity_poly.pdbx_strand_id
1 'polypeptide(L)'
;MEAGKKRLASDTVRQATSNEVKALRSEAHDLITRPAFEVIKAADEFCDRTTAPNQLWQSDFTYLKVIGWDWFYLSIILDDYSRYIIAWKLCTNMKVEDVTDTLKLALQASD
;
A
#
# COMPACT_ATOMS: atom_id res chain seq x y z
N MET A 1 1.08 28.08 -1.77
CA MET A 1 2.11 27.99 -0.71
C MET A 1 3.45 28.27 -1.35
N GLU A 2 3.99 29.45 -1.07
CA GLU A 2 5.29 29.97 -1.51
C GLU A 2 6.37 29.53 -0.51
N ALA A 3 7.34 28.72 -0.92
CA ALA A 3 8.54 28.43 -0.14
C ALA A 3 9.65 27.87 -1.05
N GLY A 4 10.27 28.73 -1.86
CA GLY A 4 11.30 28.31 -2.81
C GLY A 4 12.35 29.36 -3.11
N LYS A 5 12.74 30.17 -2.11
CA LYS A 5 13.84 31.15 -2.25
C LYS A 5 14.73 31.13 -1.02
N LYS A 6 15.71 30.22 -1.01
CA LYS A 6 17.10 30.51 -0.60
C LYS A 6 17.98 29.27 -0.69
N ARG A 7 19.18 29.53 -1.21
CA ARG A 7 20.42 28.73 -1.20
C ARG A 7 20.68 28.04 -2.53
N LEU A 8 21.60 28.65 -3.28
CA LEU A 8 22.73 28.01 -3.97
C LEU A 8 23.55 29.17 -4.57
N ALA A 9 24.25 29.87 -3.68
CA ALA A 9 25.42 30.66 -4.07
C ALA A 9 26.63 29.84 -3.58
N SER A 10 27.61 29.67 -4.47
CA SER A 10 28.86 28.93 -4.34
C SER A 10 28.79 27.39 -4.44
N ASP A 11 28.68 26.88 -5.66
CA ASP A 11 29.26 25.57 -6.01
C ASP A 11 30.79 25.71 -6.00
N THR A 12 31.39 25.53 -4.81
CA THR A 12 32.83 25.29 -4.69
C THR A 12 33.02 23.79 -4.55
N VAL A 13 33.46 23.14 -5.63
CA VAL A 13 33.79 21.71 -5.61
C VAL A 13 35.00 21.50 -4.70
N ARG A 14 34.77 21.02 -3.47
CA ARG A 14 35.83 20.54 -2.57
C ARG A 14 35.94 19.03 -2.73
N GLN A 15 37.14 18.53 -3.03
CA GLN A 15 37.44 17.10 -2.96
C GLN A 15 37.45 16.64 -1.50
N ALA A 16 36.69 15.58 -1.21
CA ALA A 16 36.70 14.95 0.11
C ALA A 16 38.06 14.31 0.39
N THR A 17 38.56 14.50 1.60
CA THR A 17 39.82 13.90 2.04
C THR A 17 39.64 12.43 2.40
N SER A 18 40.72 11.64 2.30
CA SER A 18 40.69 10.19 2.61
C SER A 18 40.15 9.88 4.01
N ASN A 19 40.39 10.77 4.98
CA ASN A 19 39.92 10.61 6.35
C ASN A 19 38.41 10.88 6.48
N GLU A 20 37.89 11.91 5.80
CA GLU A 20 36.44 12.18 5.74
C GLU A 20 35.69 11.00 5.09
N VAL A 21 36.24 10.44 4.01
CA VAL A 21 35.67 9.25 3.34
C VAL A 21 35.68 8.02 4.27
N LYS A 22 36.73 7.83 5.07
CA LYS A 22 36.79 6.74 6.06
C LYS A 22 35.80 6.93 7.20
N ALA A 23 35.65 8.15 7.70
CA ALA A 23 34.69 8.47 8.76
C ALA A 23 33.25 8.21 8.29
N LEU A 24 32.88 8.71 7.12
CA LEU A 24 31.56 8.48 6.51
C LEU A 24 31.29 6.98 6.27
N ARG A 25 32.30 6.21 5.85
CA ARG A 25 32.18 4.75 5.73
C ARG A 25 31.95 4.09 7.09
N SER A 26 32.66 4.50 8.14
CA SER A 26 32.47 3.96 9.49
C SER A 26 31.07 4.27 10.02
N GLU A 27 30.60 5.51 9.87
CA GLU A 27 29.24 5.92 10.24
C GLU A 27 28.19 5.14 9.45
N ALA A 28 28.44 4.84 8.17
CA ALA A 28 27.54 4.03 7.34
C ALA A 28 27.45 2.56 7.79
N HIS A 29 28.46 2.02 8.48
CA HIS A 29 28.39 0.64 9.01
C HIS A 29 27.45 0.51 10.22
N ASP A 30 27.23 1.60 10.97
CA ASP A 30 26.29 1.65 12.11
C ASP A 30 24.87 2.05 11.68
N LEU A 31 24.65 2.37 10.40
CA LEU A 31 23.31 2.58 9.89
C LEU A 31 22.56 1.24 9.84
N ILE A 32 21.33 1.25 10.33
CA ILE A 32 20.39 0.14 10.11
C ILE A 32 20.33 -0.07 8.60
N THR A 33 20.91 -1.19 8.14
CA THR A 33 20.84 -1.56 6.73
C THR A 33 19.36 -1.63 6.40
N ARG A 34 18.92 -0.89 5.36
CA ARG A 34 17.52 -0.95 4.90
C ARG A 34 17.13 -2.44 4.86
N PRO A 35 16.02 -2.85 5.49
CA PRO A 35 15.65 -4.25 5.51
C PRO A 35 15.72 -4.75 4.07
N ALA A 36 16.44 -5.86 3.88
CA ALA A 36 16.49 -6.53 2.59
C ALA A 36 15.03 -6.79 2.21
N PHE A 37 14.50 -6.02 1.26
CA PHE A 37 13.15 -6.28 0.79
C PHE A 37 13.24 -7.62 0.06
N GLU A 38 12.62 -8.64 0.63
CA GLU A 38 12.42 -9.88 -0.10
C GLU A 38 11.43 -9.56 -1.22
N VAL A 39 11.95 -9.47 -2.45
CA VAL A 39 11.10 -9.34 -3.63
C VAL A 39 10.38 -10.66 -3.80
N ILE A 40 9.14 -10.72 -3.36
CA ILE A 40 8.25 -11.83 -3.68
C ILE A 40 7.88 -11.66 -5.16
N LYS A 41 8.37 -12.56 -6.02
CA LYS A 41 7.90 -12.63 -7.40
C LYS A 41 6.43 -13.07 -7.39
N ALA A 42 5.59 -12.34 -8.10
CA ALA A 42 4.24 -12.78 -8.37
C ALA A 42 4.28 -14.11 -9.15
N ALA A 43 3.46 -15.07 -8.73
CA ALA A 43 3.20 -16.28 -9.49
C ALA A 43 1.99 -16.07 -10.42
N ASP A 44 1.89 -16.86 -11.48
CA ASP A 44 0.75 -16.80 -12.40
C ASP A 44 -0.55 -17.28 -11.71
N GLU A 45 -0.43 -18.12 -10.69
CA GLU A 45 -1.55 -18.69 -9.92
C GLU A 45 -1.15 -18.88 -8.44
N PHE A 46 -2.16 -18.94 -7.55
CA PHE A 46 -1.95 -19.29 -6.15
C PHE A 46 -1.54 -20.77 -6.00
N CYS A 47 -0.61 -21.06 -5.07
CA CYS A 47 -0.21 -22.44 -4.76
C CYS A 47 -1.41 -23.29 -4.30
N ASP A 48 -2.27 -22.70 -3.46
CA ASP A 48 -3.45 -23.35 -2.89
C ASP A 48 -4.70 -22.71 -3.49
N ARG A 49 -5.15 -23.25 -4.64
CA ARG A 49 -6.35 -22.74 -5.31
C ARG A 49 -7.62 -23.15 -4.56
N THR A 50 -8.58 -22.23 -4.54
CA THR A 50 -9.94 -22.53 -4.12
C THR A 50 -10.61 -23.51 -5.09
N THR A 51 -11.48 -24.37 -4.57
CA THR A 51 -12.19 -25.45 -5.29
C THR A 51 -13.70 -25.29 -5.24
N ALA A 52 -14.21 -24.41 -4.37
CA ALA A 52 -15.62 -24.07 -4.24
C ALA A 52 -15.79 -22.63 -3.73
N PRO A 53 -16.97 -22.01 -3.92
CA PRO A 53 -17.29 -20.72 -3.31
C PRO A 53 -17.13 -20.73 -1.79
N ASN A 54 -16.85 -19.57 -1.21
CA ASN A 54 -16.73 -19.32 0.24
C ASN A 54 -15.58 -20.06 0.95
N GLN A 55 -14.54 -20.46 0.21
CA GLN A 55 -13.30 -21.01 0.80
C GLN A 55 -12.24 -19.94 1.09
N LEU A 56 -12.21 -18.87 0.28
CA LEU A 56 -11.32 -17.72 0.47
C LEU A 56 -12.01 -16.47 -0.07
N TRP A 57 -11.94 -15.39 0.70
CA TRP A 57 -12.39 -14.08 0.26
C TRP A 57 -11.22 -13.12 0.15
N GLN A 58 -11.28 -12.26 -0.86
CA GLN A 58 -10.36 -11.17 -1.07
C GLN A 58 -11.07 -9.86 -0.69
N SER A 59 -10.37 -8.99 0.05
CA SER A 59 -10.83 -7.64 0.29
C SER A 59 -9.97 -6.64 -0.47
N ASP A 60 -10.61 -5.60 -1.00
CA ASP A 60 -9.92 -4.45 -1.57
C ASP A 60 -10.56 -3.17 -1.04
N PHE A 61 -9.74 -2.12 -0.90
CA PHE A 61 -10.20 -0.80 -0.50
C PHE A 61 -9.55 0.25 -1.39
N THR A 62 -10.29 0.67 -2.41
CA THR A 62 -9.83 1.61 -3.42
C THR A 62 -10.58 2.93 -3.34
N TYR A 63 -10.12 3.95 -4.04
CA TYR A 63 -10.80 5.24 -4.14
C TYR A 63 -11.16 5.53 -5.60
N LEU A 64 -12.35 6.06 -5.81
CA LEU A 64 -12.88 6.36 -7.14
C LEU A 64 -13.59 7.72 -7.14
N LYS A 65 -13.50 8.43 -8.27
CA LYS A 65 -14.17 9.71 -8.46
C LYS A 65 -15.56 9.46 -9.03
N VAL A 66 -16.59 9.90 -8.32
CA VAL A 66 -17.95 9.94 -8.85
C VAL A 66 -18.17 11.31 -9.51
N ILE A 67 -18.42 11.31 -10.82
CA ILE A 67 -18.61 12.55 -11.59
C ILE A 67 -19.86 13.28 -11.09
N GLY A 68 -19.72 14.59 -10.82
CA GLY A 68 -20.78 15.43 -10.27
C GLY A 68 -20.90 15.36 -8.74
N TRP A 69 -20.21 14.43 -8.09
CA TRP A 69 -20.12 14.33 -6.63
C TRP A 69 -18.66 14.58 -6.22
N ASP A 70 -18.07 13.69 -5.43
CA ASP A 70 -16.67 13.77 -5.03
C ASP A 70 -15.94 12.41 -5.10
N TRP A 71 -14.74 12.34 -4.54
CA TRP A 71 -14.01 11.11 -4.29
C TRP A 71 -14.65 10.31 -3.17
N PHE A 72 -14.77 9.02 -3.39
CA PHE A 72 -15.23 8.07 -2.39
C PHE A 72 -14.27 6.89 -2.33
N TYR A 73 -14.27 6.23 -1.18
CA TYR A 73 -13.61 4.94 -1.01
C TYR A 73 -14.62 3.82 -1.22
N LEU A 74 -14.23 2.76 -1.91
CA LEU A 74 -15.05 1.59 -2.17
C LEU A 74 -14.40 0.39 -1.50
N SER A 75 -15.02 -0.09 -0.42
CA SER A 75 -14.63 -1.33 0.26
C SER A 75 -15.41 -2.48 -0.39
N ILE A 76 -14.70 -3.54 -0.78
CA ILE A 76 -15.25 -4.69 -1.49
C ILE A 76 -14.82 -5.97 -0.78
N ILE A 77 -15.74 -6.92 -0.65
CA ILE A 77 -15.45 -8.32 -0.33
C ILE A 77 -15.85 -9.17 -1.53
N LEU A 78 -14.89 -9.91 -2.07
CA LEU A 78 -15.03 -10.72 -3.28
C LEU A 78 -14.70 -12.17 -2.97
N ASP A 79 -15.49 -13.10 -3.51
CA ASP A 79 -15.22 -14.54 -3.44
C ASP A 79 -14.13 -14.94 -4.44
N ASP A 80 -13.06 -15.59 -3.97
CA ASP A 80 -11.91 -15.95 -4.79
C ASP A 80 -12.27 -16.93 -5.93
N TYR A 81 -13.15 -17.90 -5.65
CA TYR A 81 -13.52 -18.96 -6.59
C TYR A 81 -14.50 -18.47 -7.68
N SER A 82 -15.65 -17.93 -7.26
CA SER A 82 -16.74 -17.52 -8.16
C SER A 82 -16.49 -16.16 -8.82
N ARG A 83 -15.53 -15.37 -8.29
CA ARG A 83 -15.26 -13.99 -8.68
C ARG A 83 -16.41 -13.01 -8.46
N TYR A 84 -17.43 -13.41 -7.69
CA TYR A 84 -18.55 -12.53 -7.36
C TYR A 84 -18.24 -11.64 -6.18
N ILE A 85 -18.77 -10.41 -6.25
CA ILE A 85 -18.76 -9.49 -5.11
C ILE A 85 -19.84 -9.95 -4.14
N ILE A 86 -19.43 -10.29 -2.93
CA ILE A 86 -20.33 -10.73 -1.86
C ILE A 86 -20.98 -9.52 -1.19
N ALA A 87 -20.16 -8.52 -0.86
CA ALA A 87 -20.62 -7.26 -0.31
C ALA A 87 -19.70 -6.11 -0.73
N TRP A 88 -20.27 -4.91 -0.74
CA TRP A 88 -19.52 -3.69 -0.99
C TRP A 88 -20.14 -2.52 -0.23
N LYS A 89 -19.32 -1.50 0.07
CA LYS A 89 -19.76 -0.27 0.72
C LYS A 89 -19.00 0.92 0.15
N LEU A 90 -19.73 1.99 -0.15
CA LEU A 90 -19.14 3.28 -0.50
C LEU A 90 -18.97 4.12 0.78
N CYS A 91 -17.76 4.59 1.00
CA CYS A 91 -17.33 5.25 2.21
C CYS A 91 -16.74 6.63 1.89
N THR A 92 -16.97 7.61 2.76
CA THR A 92 -16.40 8.97 2.61
C THR A 92 -15.03 9.11 3.26
N ASN A 93 -14.56 8.07 3.94
CA ASN A 93 -13.30 8.03 4.66
C ASN A 93 -12.67 6.63 4.57
N MET A 94 -11.41 6.53 5.00
CA MET A 94 -10.63 5.29 4.97
C MET A 94 -10.37 4.83 6.40
N LYS A 95 -11.44 4.44 7.09
CA LYS A 95 -11.37 3.97 8.47
C LYS A 95 -11.54 2.45 8.59
N VAL A 96 -11.07 1.90 9.70
CA VAL A 96 -11.18 0.47 10.00
C VAL A 96 -12.64 0.03 10.10
N GLU A 97 -13.52 0.89 10.61
CA GLU A 97 -14.95 0.60 10.75
C GLU A 97 -15.61 0.36 9.38
N ASP A 98 -15.19 1.08 8.34
CA ASP A 98 -15.75 0.94 6.99
C ASP A 98 -15.50 -0.45 6.38
N VAL A 99 -14.26 -0.94 6.51
CA VAL A 99 -13.90 -2.29 6.05
C VAL A 99 -14.55 -3.35 6.93
N THR A 100 -14.58 -3.12 8.24
CA THR A 100 -15.20 -4.04 9.20
C THR A 100 -16.70 -4.21 8.95
N ASP A 101 -17.41 -3.12 8.64
CA ASP A 101 -18.83 -3.16 8.31
C ASP A 101 -19.08 -3.91 6.99
N THR A 102 -18.23 -3.70 5.99
CA THR A 102 -18.33 -4.41 4.70
C THR A 102 -18.13 -5.91 4.88
N LEU A 103 -17.19 -6.32 5.75
CA LEU A 103 -16.99 -7.73 6.11
C LEU A 103 -18.20 -8.32 6.83
N LYS A 104 -18.81 -7.58 7.78
CA LYS A 104 -20.04 -8.04 8.46
C LYS A 104 -21.20 -8.24 7.48
N LEU A 105 -21.36 -7.35 6.49
CA LEU A 105 -22.34 -7.51 5.43
C LEU A 105 -22.07 -8.77 4.60
N ALA A 106 -20.80 -9.04 4.28
CA ALA A 106 -20.43 -10.25 3.53
C ALA A 106 -20.74 -11.55 4.30
N LEU A 107 -20.45 -11.57 5.61
CA LEU A 107 -20.79 -12.70 6.47
C LEU A 107 -22.30 -12.97 6.46
N GLN A 108 -23.12 -11.94 6.65
CA GLN A 108 -24.59 -12.08 6.63
C GLN A 108 -25.15 -12.53 5.29
N ALA A 109 -24.51 -12.15 4.18
CA ALA A 109 -24.94 -12.53 2.84
C ALA A 109 -24.53 -13.96 2.44
N SER A 110 -23.61 -14.57 3.20
CA SER A 110 -23.02 -15.88 2.89
C SER A 110 -23.49 -17.00 3.83
N ASP A 111 -24.31 -16.66 4.83
CA ASP A 111 -25.04 -17.59 5.71
C ASP A 111 -26.25 -18.19 4.97
#